data_AF-A0A4Y9KYQ8-F1
#
_entry.id   AF-A0A4Y9KYQ8-F1
#
_cell.length_a   1.000
_cell.length_b   1.000
_cell.length_c   1.000
_cell.angle_alpha   90.00
_cell.angle_beta   90.00
_cell.angle_gamma   90.00
#
_symmetry.space_group_name_H-M   'P 1'
#
loop_
_entity.id
_entity.type
_entity.pdbx_description
1 polymer ?
#
loop_
_entity_poly.entity_id
_entity_poly.type
_entity_poly.pdbx_seq_one_letter_code
_entity_poly.pdbx_strand_id
1 'polypeptide(L)' 'MNGIKQGLLVAAAAAALIIVAFGTYFLFAHPSLISVVTFFSVVPVFLIVGLGFFRIARNRN' A
#
# COMPACT_ATOMS: atom_id res chain seq x y z
N MET A 1 -4.28 24.69 -6.08
CA MET A 1 -3.07 23.84 -5.88
C MET A 1 -3.20 22.78 -4.78
N ASN A 2 -4.04 22.95 -3.75
CA ASN A 2 -4.19 21.92 -2.69
C ASN A 2 -4.92 20.65 -3.16
N GLY A 3 -5.95 20.77 -4.01
CA GLY A 3 -6.72 19.61 -4.51
C GLY A 3 -5.89 18.61 -5.34
N ILE A 4 -4.96 19.08 -6.18
CA ILE A 4 -4.08 18.19 -6.97
C ILE A 4 -3.16 17.39 -6.05
N LYS A 5 -2.56 18.02 -5.04
CA LYS A 5 -1.69 17.33 -4.07
C LYS A 5 -2.47 16.29 -3.26
N GLN A 6 -3.70 16.59 -2.88
CA GLN A 6 -4.56 15.67 -2.14
C GLN A 6 -4.99 14.48 -3.01
N GLY A 7 -5.39 14.72 -4.26
CA GLY A 7 -5.67 13.66 -5.23
C GLY A 7 -4.47 12.74 -5.44
N LEU A 8 -3.26 13.30 -5.51
CA LEU A 8 -2.03 12.53 -5.65
C LEU A 8 -1.76 11.64 -4.42
N LEU A 9 -1.99 12.15 -3.21
CA LEU A 9 -1.80 11.38 -1.97
C LEU A 9 -2.82 10.23 -1.86
N VAL A 10 -4.07 10.47 -2.26
CA VAL A 10 -5.11 9.42 -2.29
C VAL A 10 -4.78 8.36 -3.34
N ALA A 11 -4.33 8.77 -4.54
CA ALA A 11 -3.91 7.85 -5.59
C ALA A 11 -2.70 7.00 -5.15
N ALA A 12 -1.72 7.61 -4.48
CA ALA A 12 -0.56 6.90 -3.94
C ALA A 12 -0.96 5.92 -2.82
N ALA A 13 -1.90 6.29 -1.95
CA ALA A 13 -2.45 5.39 -0.94
C ALA A 13 -3.16 4.19 -1.58
N ALA A 14 -3.97 4.42 -2.62
CA ALA A 14 -4.64 3.34 -3.36
C ALA A 14 -3.63 2.41 -4.05
N ALA A 15 -2.60 2.96 -4.70
CA ALA A 15 -1.53 2.17 -5.32
C ALA A 15 -0.81 1.28 -4.31
N ALA A 16 -0.53 1.79 -3.10
CA ALA A 16 0.07 1.01 -2.03
C ALA A 16 -0.84 -0.17 -1.58
N LEU A 17 -2.15 0.06 -1.47
CA LEU A 17 -3.11 -1.00 -1.14
C LEU A 17 -3.24 -2.06 -2.25
N ILE A 18 -3.13 -1.67 -3.52
CA ILE A 18 -3.10 -2.61 -4.66
C ILE A 18 -1.89 -3.55 -4.54
N ILE A 19 -0.72 -3.02 -4.19
CA ILE A 19 0.50 -3.83 -3.99
C ILE A 19 0.32 -4.81 -2.83
N VAL A 20 -0.30 -4.37 -1.73
CA VAL A 20 -0.62 -5.24 -0.58
C VAL A 20 -1.59 -6.36 -0.99
N ALA A 21 -2.65 -6.03 -1.74
CA ALA A 21 -3.59 -7.02 -2.25
C ALA A 21 -2.91 -8.03 -3.18
N PHE A 22 -2.01 -7.56 -4.04
CA PHE A 22 -1.25 -8.42 -4.94
C PHE A 22 -0.27 -9.33 -4.19
N GLY A 23 0.44 -8.81 -3.18
CA GLY A 23 1.30 -9.61 -2.31
C GLY A 23 0.52 -10.69 -1.55
N THR A 24 -0.68 -10.34 -1.08
CA THR A 24 -1.60 -11.29 -0.44
C THR A 24 -2.05 -12.38 -1.41
N TYR A 25 -2.47 -12.00 -2.62
CA TYR A 25 -2.83 -12.95 -3.67
C TYR A 25 -1.67 -13.90 -4.01
N PHE A 26 -0.46 -13.36 -4.19
CA PHE A 26 0.73 -14.16 -4.51
C PHE A 26 1.07 -15.18 -3.42
N LEU A 27 0.90 -14.82 -2.14
CA LEU A 27 1.10 -15.72 -1.02
C LEU A 27 0.17 -16.94 -1.08
N PHE A 28 -1.11 -16.73 -1.38
CA PHE A 28 -2.11 -17.80 -1.45
C PHE A 28 -2.07 -18.59 -2.75
N ALA A 29 -1.79 -17.92 -3.88
CA ALA A 29 -1.69 -18.57 -5.19
C ALA A 29 -0.41 -19.42 -5.33
N HIS A 30 0.67 -19.02 -4.67
CA HIS A 30 1.95 -19.70 -4.71
C HIS A 30 2.52 -19.91 -3.31
N PRO A 31 1.98 -20.88 -2.52
CA PRO A 31 2.43 -21.13 -1.16
C PRO A 31 3.85 -21.73 -1.17
N SER A 32 4.85 -20.88 -0.97
CA SER A 32 6.26 -21.23 -0.98
C SER A 32 6.98 -20.40 0.09
N LEU A 33 8.13 -20.89 0.56
CA LEU A 33 8.95 -20.16 1.53
C LEU A 33 9.34 -18.75 1.00
N ILE A 34 9.59 -18.64 -0.30
CA ILE A 34 9.91 -17.38 -0.98
C ILE A 34 8.73 -16.42 -0.88
N SER A 35 7.50 -16.87 -1.20
CA SER A 35 6.33 -15.99 -1.17
C SER A 35 5.97 -15.50 0.24
N VAL A 36 6.19 -16.34 1.27
CA VAL A 36 6.05 -15.94 2.68
C VAL A 36 7.04 -14.82 3.03
N VAL A 37 8.33 -14.99 2.70
CA VAL A 37 9.37 -13.98 2.97
C VAL A 37 9.09 -12.69 2.22
N THR A 38 8.69 -12.77 0.95
CA THR A 38 8.29 -11.61 0.14
C THR A 38 7.08 -10.91 0.74
N PHE A 39 6.07 -11.63 1.22
CA PHE A 39 4.89 -11.04 1.85
C PHE A 39 5.28 -10.24 3.10
N PHE A 40 6.03 -10.83 4.03
CA PHE A 40 6.41 -10.17 5.28
C PHE A 40 7.39 -9.00 5.10
N SER A 41 8.14 -8.95 4.00
CA SER A 41 9.03 -7.82 3.70
C SER A 41 8.33 -6.69 2.95
N VAL A 42 7.43 -7.02 2.01
CA VAL A 42 6.77 -6.04 1.14
C VAL A 42 5.52 -5.45 1.79
N VAL A 43 4.62 -6.29 2.31
CA VAL A 43 3.28 -5.84 2.75
C VAL A 43 3.34 -4.83 3.90
N PRO A 44 4.15 -5.01 4.97
CA PRO A 44 4.23 -4.03 6.04
C PRO A 44 4.72 -2.66 5.57
N VAL A 45 5.68 -2.62 4.65
CA VAL A 45 6.22 -1.37 4.10
C VAL A 45 5.12 -0.61 3.36
N PHE A 46 4.40 -1.28 2.46
CA PHE A 46 3.35 -0.63 1.68
C PHE A 46 2.11 -0.28 2.52
N LEU A 47 1.80 -1.04 3.58
CA LEU A 47 0.77 -0.65 4.54
C LEU A 47 1.14 0.63 5.29
N ILE A 48 2.37 0.75 5.81
CA ILE A 48 2.83 1.95 6.50
C ILE A 48 2.78 3.17 5.55
N VAL A 49 3.26 3.00 4.32
CA VAL A 49 3.27 4.07 3.31
C VAL A 49 1.84 4.47 2.93
N GLY A 50 0.96 3.52 2.64
CA GLY A 50 -0.43 3.79 2.26
C GLY A 50 -1.22 4.48 3.36
N LEU A 51 -1.13 3.98 4.61
CA LEU A 51 -1.76 4.60 5.77
C LEU A 51 -1.17 5.98 6.07
N GLY A 52 0.15 6.16 5.88
CA GLY A 52 0.82 7.44 6.00
C GLY A 52 0.27 8.48 5.02
N PHE A 53 0.17 8.14 3.74
CA PHE A 53 -0.42 9.03 2.73
C PHE A 53 -1.90 9.33 3.01
N PHE A 54 -2.67 8.34 3.43
CA PHE A 54 -4.08 8.54 3.79
C PHE A 54 -4.24 9.50 4.98
N ARG A 55 -3.40 9.34 6.02
CA ARG A 55 -3.39 10.23 7.19
C ARG A 55 -3.04 11.68 6.80
N ILE A 56 -2.03 11.86 5.94
CA ILE A 56 -1.64 13.19 5.45
C ILE A 56 -2.77 13.82 4.62
N ALA A 57 -3.40 13.03 3.74
CA ALA A 57 -4.53 13.50 2.93
C ALA A 57 -5.73 13.90 3.80
N ARG A 58 -6.01 13.15 4.89
CA ARG A 58 -7.11 13.44 5.82
C ARG A 58 -6.87 14.70 6.65
N ASN A 59 -5.66 14.89 7.18
CA ASN A 59 -5.34 16.06 8.02
C ASN A 59 -5.27 17.38 7.24
N ARG A 60 -5.35 17.35 5.91
CA ARG A 60 -5.34 18.53 5.04
C ARG A 60 -6.71 18.86 4.45
N ASN A 61 -7.74 18.09 4.81
CA ASN A 61 -9.15 18.34 4.50
C ASN A 61 -9.83 19.00 5.71
#